data_AF-A0A3S4ZMQ2-F1
#
_entry.id   AF-A0A3S4ZMQ2-F1
#
_cell.length_a   1.000
_cell.length_b   1.000
_cell.length_c   1.000
_cell.angle_alpha   90.00
_cell.angle_beta   90.00
_cell.angle_gamma   90.00
#
_symmetry.space_group_name_H-M   'P 1'
#
loop_
_entity.id
_entity.type
_entity.pdbx_description
1 polymer ?
#
loop_
_entity_poly.entity_id
_entity_poly.type
_entity_poly.pdbx_seq_one_letter_code
_entity_poly.pdbx_strand_id
1 'polypeptide(L)'
;MMEKIQRFGSAMLAPVLLFAFAGLAVGIGTVATLPNIVGDLANEDTFWYQAWTVWLDGAWTVFRQIELLFVLGLPIALAKTANARAVLEAGMVYLTFNYLVAGMLNFWGQGGSGFFQLDYNTSISLDNSDSYGTGLKIIAGIKTIDTGIFGAIIISAIVVWVHNRYFDKKLPDFLGIFQGTQFVYAICFFLMMPIAFIFAWLWPYAQHGIASMQGFFIASGALGVWIYTFLERILIPTGLHHFIYSPFMFGNAVTPNGIVKDWPTHISEFAKSDKPLRELFPAAVSHCTVTRRSSRPSVSLPPSTPRHAVRSVKKFSPC
;
A
#
# COMPACT_ATOMS: atom_id res chain seq x y z
N MET A 1 17.05 -4.82 -22.42
CA MET A 1 16.57 -5.29 -21.09
C MET A 1 16.36 -4.10 -20.14
N MET A 2 17.32 -3.17 -20.05
CA MET A 2 17.20 -1.91 -19.30
C MET A 2 15.91 -1.12 -19.58
N GLU A 3 15.52 -0.95 -20.84
CA GLU A 3 14.30 -0.21 -21.20
C GLU A 3 13.02 -0.84 -20.61
N LYS A 4 12.91 -2.17 -20.58
CA LYS A 4 11.75 -2.87 -19.99
C LYS A 4 11.68 -2.65 -18.47
N ILE A 5 12.84 -2.64 -17.82
CA ILE A 5 12.97 -2.41 -16.38
C ILE A 5 12.63 -0.96 -16.04
N GLN A 6 13.12 0.00 -16.82
CA GLN A 6 12.80 1.41 -16.66
C GLN A 6 11.30 1.69 -16.89
N ARG A 7 10.70 1.10 -17.92
CA ARG A 7 9.25 1.19 -18.18
C ARG A 7 8.40 0.58 -17.07
N PHE A 8 8.89 -0.49 -16.43
CA PHE A 8 8.23 -1.07 -15.27
C PHE A 8 8.31 -0.13 -14.05
N GLY A 9 9.49 0.44 -13.78
CA GLY A 9 9.66 1.44 -12.71
C GLY A 9 8.79 2.69 -12.92
N SER A 10 8.66 3.18 -14.17
CA SER A 10 7.78 4.31 -14.47
C SER A 10 6.29 3.97 -14.39
N ALA A 11 5.90 2.73 -14.69
CA ALA A 11 4.52 2.26 -14.52
C ALA A 11 4.04 2.33 -13.06
N MET A 12 4.96 2.16 -12.10
CA MET A 12 4.66 2.25 -10.66
C MET A 12 4.39 3.67 -10.17
N LEU A 13 4.64 4.71 -10.98
CA LEU A 13 4.38 6.11 -10.60
C LEU A 13 2.91 6.50 -10.69
N ALA A 14 2.15 5.93 -11.63
CA ALA A 14 0.76 6.34 -11.87
C ALA A 14 -0.13 6.28 -10.61
N PRO A 15 -0.07 5.21 -9.78
CA PRO A 15 -0.81 5.16 -8.51
C PRO A 15 -0.36 6.22 -7.49
N VAL A 16 0.93 6.51 -7.43
CA VAL A 16 1.56 7.37 -6.41
C VAL A 16 1.11 8.82 -6.53
N LEU A 17 0.71 9.25 -7.74
CA LEU A 17 0.23 10.61 -7.99
C LEU A 17 -1.01 10.98 -7.13
N LEU A 18 -1.83 10.00 -6.77
CA LEU A 18 -3.02 10.22 -5.94
C LEU A 18 -2.67 10.41 -4.44
N PHE A 19 -1.48 10.00 -4.01
CA PHE A 19 -1.12 9.94 -2.60
C PHE A 19 -0.86 11.32 -2.00
N ALA A 20 -0.42 12.28 -2.81
CA ALA A 20 -0.11 13.64 -2.35
C ALA A 20 -1.35 14.32 -1.75
N PHE A 21 -2.47 14.31 -2.49
CA PHE A 21 -3.71 14.87 -1.99
C PHE A 21 -4.33 14.00 -0.89
N ALA A 22 -4.35 12.67 -1.06
CA ALA A 22 -4.92 11.76 -0.07
C ALA A 22 -4.24 11.90 1.31
N GLY A 23 -2.90 11.97 1.34
CA GLY A 23 -2.14 12.16 2.58
C GLY A 23 -2.41 13.51 3.24
N LEU A 24 -2.54 14.58 2.46
CA LEU A 24 -2.91 15.90 2.97
C LEU A 24 -4.34 15.88 3.55
N ALA A 25 -5.29 15.30 2.82
CA ALA A 25 -6.68 15.19 3.24
C ALA A 25 -6.81 14.39 4.54
N VAL A 26 -6.10 13.26 4.66
CA VAL A 26 -6.00 12.50 5.91
C VAL A 26 -5.40 13.35 7.02
N GLY A 27 -4.25 13.99 6.77
CA GLY A 27 -3.58 14.82 7.77
C GLY A 27 -4.47 15.93 8.34
N ILE A 28 -5.18 16.66 7.47
CA ILE A 28 -6.12 17.72 7.88
C ILE A 28 -7.27 17.14 8.72
N GLY A 29 -7.88 16.04 8.26
CA GLY A 29 -8.99 15.41 8.97
C GLY A 29 -8.57 14.87 10.34
N THR A 30 -7.37 14.29 10.44
CA THR A 30 -6.81 13.80 11.71
C THR A 30 -6.56 14.96 12.66
N VAL A 31 -6.00 16.07 12.19
CA VAL A 31 -5.79 17.26 13.04
C VAL A 31 -7.11 17.83 13.55
N ALA A 32 -8.13 17.87 12.70
CA ALA A 32 -9.43 18.42 13.03
C ALA A 32 -10.24 17.55 14.01
N THR A 33 -9.86 16.29 14.22
CA THR A 33 -10.49 15.35 15.17
C THR A 33 -9.68 15.17 16.45
N LEU A 34 -8.53 15.84 16.60
CA LEU A 34 -7.70 15.75 17.80
C LEU A 34 -8.29 16.55 18.98
N PRO A 35 -8.57 15.92 20.13
CA PRO A 35 -9.02 16.64 21.34
C PRO A 35 -8.07 17.74 21.79
N ASN A 36 -6.77 17.55 21.56
CA ASN A 36 -5.74 18.53 21.92
C ASN A 36 -5.79 19.83 21.10
N ILE A 37 -6.44 19.81 19.93
CA ILE A 37 -6.49 20.96 19.01
C ILE A 37 -7.86 21.63 19.04
N VAL A 38 -8.93 20.85 18.99
CA VAL A 38 -10.31 21.36 18.89
C VAL A 38 -11.11 21.25 20.19
N GLY A 39 -10.51 20.70 21.26
CA GLY A 39 -11.15 20.59 22.58
C GLY A 39 -12.39 19.71 22.56
N ASP A 40 -13.47 20.18 23.19
CA ASP A 40 -14.74 19.44 23.33
C ASP A 40 -15.44 19.16 21.98
N LEU A 41 -15.04 19.84 20.89
CA LEU A 41 -15.50 19.55 19.54
C LEU A 41 -14.95 18.24 18.97
N ALA A 42 -13.94 17.64 19.62
CA ALA A 42 -13.43 16.33 19.23
C ALA A 42 -14.24 15.16 19.83
N ASN A 43 -15.28 15.44 20.61
CA ASN A 43 -16.13 14.39 21.17
C ASN A 43 -16.92 13.70 20.05
N GLU A 44 -17.03 12.38 20.13
CA GLU A 44 -17.61 11.53 19.07
C GLU A 44 -19.07 11.87 18.73
N ASP A 45 -19.82 12.36 19.72
CA ASP A 45 -21.23 12.76 19.58
C ASP A 45 -21.41 14.11 18.87
N THR A 46 -20.34 14.89 18.69
CA THR A 46 -20.45 16.21 18.07
C THR A 46 -20.55 16.10 16.55
N PHE A 47 -21.37 16.96 15.95
CA PHE A 47 -21.45 17.06 14.50
C PHE A 47 -20.10 17.38 13.84
N TRP A 48 -19.23 18.14 14.53
CA TRP A 48 -17.89 18.45 14.05
C TRP A 48 -17.06 17.18 13.86
N TYR A 49 -16.96 16.35 14.91
CA TYR A 49 -16.25 15.07 14.83
C TYR A 49 -16.84 14.18 13.73
N GLN A 50 -18.16 14.01 13.69
CA GLN A 50 -18.83 13.18 12.69
C GLN A 50 -18.57 13.65 11.25
N ALA A 51 -18.64 14.95 10.98
CA ALA A 51 -18.36 15.50 9.66
C ALA A 51 -16.90 15.24 9.22
N TRP A 52 -15.93 15.40 10.12
CA TRP A 52 -14.53 15.12 9.82
C TRP A 52 -14.24 13.62 9.71
N THR A 53 -14.96 12.77 10.43
CA THR A 53 -14.87 11.31 10.28
C THR A 53 -15.36 10.87 8.90
N VAL A 54 -16.48 11.43 8.41
CA VAL A 54 -16.95 11.19 7.03
C VAL A 54 -15.91 11.64 5.99
N TRP A 55 -15.28 12.80 6.21
CA TRP A 55 -14.17 13.26 5.37
C TRP A 55 -13.00 12.28 5.39
N LEU A 56 -12.59 11.82 6.57
CA LEU A 56 -11.50 10.87 6.75
C LEU A 56 -11.78 9.55 6.03
N ASP A 57 -13.00 9.04 6.07
CA ASP A 57 -13.36 7.82 5.33
C ASP A 57 -13.15 7.97 3.83
N GLY A 58 -13.49 9.13 3.26
CA GLY A 58 -13.17 9.47 1.88
C GLY A 58 -11.67 9.60 1.64
N ALA A 59 -10.95 10.33 2.51
CA ALA A 59 -9.53 10.60 2.38
C ALA A 59 -8.66 9.32 2.43
N TRP A 60 -9.09 8.33 3.22
CA TRP A 60 -8.41 7.04 3.34
C TRP A 60 -8.59 6.10 2.16
N THR A 61 -9.51 6.37 1.23
CA THR A 61 -9.85 5.49 0.09
C THR A 61 -8.63 5.00 -0.68
N VAL A 62 -7.73 5.92 -1.01
CA VAL A 62 -6.52 5.66 -1.80
C VAL A 62 -5.56 4.69 -1.09
N PHE A 63 -5.44 4.81 0.23
CA PHE A 63 -4.59 3.93 1.03
C PHE A 63 -5.28 2.60 1.37
N ARG A 64 -6.61 2.60 1.54
CA ARG A 64 -7.41 1.40 1.75
C ARG A 64 -7.45 0.51 0.50
N GLN A 65 -7.36 1.11 -0.69
CA GLN A 65 -7.40 0.42 -1.99
C GLN A 65 -6.07 0.46 -2.75
N ILE A 66 -4.95 0.56 -2.03
CA ILE A 66 -3.63 0.75 -2.65
C ILE A 66 -3.28 -0.39 -3.61
N GLU A 67 -3.62 -1.63 -3.27
CA GLU A 67 -3.42 -2.80 -4.12
C GLU A 67 -4.16 -2.67 -5.46
N LEU A 68 -5.43 -2.25 -5.42
CA LEU A 68 -6.22 -2.03 -6.63
C LEU A 68 -5.61 -0.92 -7.49
N LEU A 69 -5.14 0.17 -6.88
CA LEU A 69 -4.49 1.24 -7.63
C LEU A 69 -3.25 0.75 -8.37
N PHE A 70 -2.42 -0.09 -7.74
CA PHE A 70 -1.25 -0.69 -8.40
C PHE A 70 -1.64 -1.69 -9.50
N VAL A 71 -2.67 -2.49 -9.28
CA VAL A 71 -3.19 -3.43 -10.30
C VAL A 71 -3.66 -2.69 -11.54
N LEU A 72 -4.40 -1.60 -11.36
CA LEU A 72 -4.94 -0.79 -12.45
C LEU A 72 -3.86 0.08 -13.11
N GLY A 73 -2.88 0.57 -12.34
CA GLY A 73 -1.84 1.47 -12.84
C GLY A 73 -0.83 0.80 -13.79
N LEU A 74 -0.42 -0.43 -13.49
CA LEU A 74 0.56 -1.18 -14.29
C LEU A 74 0.20 -1.34 -15.78
N PRO A 75 -1.02 -1.82 -16.16
CA PRO A 75 -1.40 -2.00 -17.55
C PRO A 75 -1.48 -0.69 -18.33
N ILE A 76 -1.69 0.46 -17.69
CA ILE A 76 -1.71 1.78 -18.36
C ILE A 76 -0.39 2.02 -19.11
N ALA A 77 0.74 1.66 -18.49
CA ALA A 77 2.08 1.91 -19.02
C ALA A 77 2.70 0.69 -19.75
N LEU A 78 2.25 -0.52 -19.43
CA LEU A 78 2.88 -1.76 -19.92
C LEU A 78 2.10 -2.49 -21.02
N ALA A 79 0.80 -2.21 -21.18
CA ALA A 79 0.04 -2.75 -22.31
C ALA A 79 0.55 -2.11 -23.63
N LYS A 80 0.63 -2.93 -24.68
CA LYS A 80 1.09 -2.50 -26.01
C LYS A 80 -0.06 -2.01 -26.89
N THR A 81 -1.25 -2.58 -26.70
CA THR A 81 -2.46 -2.27 -27.43
C THR A 81 -3.60 -2.13 -26.44
N ALA A 82 -4.64 -1.38 -26.82
CA ALA A 82 -5.89 -1.25 -26.07
C ALA A 82 -5.73 -1.09 -24.54
N ASN A 83 -4.85 -0.20 -24.09
CA ASN A 83 -4.44 -0.07 -22.68
C ASN A 83 -5.64 0.05 -21.71
N ALA A 84 -6.70 0.78 -22.09
CA ALA A 84 -7.92 0.89 -21.30
C ALA A 84 -8.61 -0.47 -21.05
N ARG A 85 -8.59 -1.38 -22.04
CA ARG A 85 -9.13 -2.74 -21.89
C ARG A 85 -8.23 -3.60 -21.02
N ALA A 86 -6.90 -3.50 -21.18
CA ALA A 86 -5.95 -4.17 -20.31
C ALA A 86 -6.12 -3.79 -18.82
N VAL A 87 -6.45 -2.52 -18.55
CA VAL A 87 -6.76 -2.04 -17.18
C VAL A 87 -8.01 -2.71 -16.63
N LEU A 88 -9.09 -2.76 -17.42
CA LEU A 88 -10.33 -3.44 -17.03
C LEU A 88 -10.09 -4.92 -16.75
N GLU A 89 -9.32 -5.59 -17.60
CA GLU A 89 -8.95 -7.00 -17.45
C GLU A 89 -8.13 -7.21 -16.17
N ALA A 90 -7.11 -6.38 -15.92
CA ALA A 90 -6.27 -6.51 -14.73
C ALA A 90 -7.07 -6.34 -13.44
N GLY A 91 -7.94 -5.33 -13.38
CA GLY A 91 -8.84 -5.10 -12.24
C GLY A 91 -9.72 -6.31 -11.96
N MET A 92 -10.43 -6.80 -12.98
CA MET A 92 -11.35 -7.94 -12.82
C MET A 92 -10.63 -9.25 -12.52
N VAL A 93 -9.48 -9.50 -13.13
CA VAL A 93 -8.68 -10.71 -12.88
C VAL A 93 -8.10 -10.71 -11.46
N TYR A 94 -7.67 -9.55 -10.96
CA TYR A 94 -7.21 -9.45 -9.58
C TYR A 94 -8.33 -9.66 -8.56
N LEU A 95 -9.53 -9.13 -8.82
CA LEU A 95 -10.70 -9.44 -8.00
C LEU A 95 -11.06 -10.92 -8.07
N THR A 96 -10.99 -11.53 -9.25
CA THR A 96 -11.19 -12.98 -9.43
C THR A 96 -10.19 -13.77 -8.60
N PHE A 97 -8.90 -13.42 -8.65
CA PHE A 97 -7.87 -14.02 -7.82
C PHE A 97 -8.23 -13.95 -6.32
N ASN A 98 -8.66 -12.78 -5.84
CA ASN A 98 -9.05 -12.61 -4.43
C ASN A 98 -10.31 -13.41 -4.05
N TYR A 99 -11.31 -13.50 -4.93
CA TYR A 99 -12.48 -14.36 -4.71
C TYR A 99 -12.10 -15.84 -4.67
N LEU A 100 -11.18 -16.28 -5.55
CA LEU A 100 -10.69 -17.66 -5.54
C LEU A 100 -9.92 -17.96 -4.25
N VAL A 101 -9.02 -17.08 -3.82
CA VAL A 101 -8.31 -17.21 -2.54
C VAL A 101 -9.29 -17.24 -1.37
N ALA A 102 -10.24 -16.30 -1.32
CA ALA A 102 -11.27 -16.25 -0.27
C ALA A 102 -12.08 -17.55 -0.21
N GLY A 103 -12.50 -18.08 -1.36
CA GLY A 103 -13.18 -19.37 -1.44
C GLY A 103 -12.32 -20.53 -0.91
N MET A 104 -11.04 -20.59 -1.31
CA MET A 104 -10.11 -21.62 -0.84
C MET A 104 -9.87 -21.52 0.67
N LEU A 105 -9.68 -20.32 1.21
CA LEU A 105 -9.49 -20.10 2.65
C LEU A 105 -10.75 -20.42 3.45
N ASN A 106 -11.93 -20.11 2.91
CA ASN A 106 -13.20 -20.44 3.55
C ASN A 106 -13.39 -21.96 3.72
N PHE A 107 -12.95 -22.77 2.75
CA PHE A 107 -13.09 -24.22 2.82
C PHE A 107 -11.90 -24.93 3.49
N TRP A 108 -10.67 -24.47 3.27
CA TRP A 108 -9.44 -25.20 3.63
C TRP A 108 -8.47 -24.40 4.51
N GLY A 109 -8.80 -23.15 4.84
CA GLY A 109 -7.99 -22.25 5.66
C GLY A 109 -8.60 -21.95 7.04
N GLN A 110 -9.40 -22.85 7.60
CA GLN A 110 -10.00 -22.67 8.92
C GLN A 110 -9.09 -23.20 10.04
N GLY A 111 -9.02 -22.48 11.17
CA GLY A 111 -8.46 -23.00 12.42
C GLY A 111 -6.93 -22.88 12.57
N GLY A 112 -6.25 -22.08 11.73
CA GLY A 112 -4.85 -21.67 11.91
C GLY A 112 -3.77 -22.77 11.75
N SER A 113 -4.17 -24.04 11.76
CA SER A 113 -3.29 -25.23 11.75
C SER A 113 -3.46 -26.09 10.49
N GLY A 114 -4.16 -25.56 9.48
CA GLY A 114 -4.41 -26.25 8.21
C GLY A 114 -3.31 -26.05 7.16
N PHE A 115 -3.59 -26.55 5.96
CA PHE A 115 -2.71 -26.49 4.79
C PHE A 115 -2.17 -25.08 4.49
N PHE A 116 -2.97 -24.05 4.76
CA PHE A 116 -2.62 -22.65 4.51
C PHE A 116 -2.04 -21.88 5.71
N GLN A 117 -1.94 -22.47 6.92
CA GLN A 117 -1.38 -21.81 8.12
C GLN A 117 -1.98 -20.43 8.44
N LEU A 118 -3.21 -20.17 8.00
CA LEU A 118 -3.96 -18.95 8.23
C LEU A 118 -5.25 -19.33 8.97
N ASP A 119 -5.74 -18.45 9.84
CA ASP A 119 -7.04 -18.63 10.48
C ASP A 119 -8.09 -17.71 9.86
N TYR A 120 -8.81 -18.25 8.87
CA TYR A 120 -9.88 -17.53 8.19
C TYR A 120 -11.11 -17.26 9.06
N ASN A 121 -11.21 -17.82 10.28
CA ASN A 121 -12.29 -17.46 11.20
C ASN A 121 -12.09 -16.09 11.85
N THR A 122 -10.87 -15.55 11.78
CA THR A 122 -10.58 -14.21 12.27
C THR A 122 -11.46 -13.17 11.56
N SER A 123 -12.18 -12.37 12.34
CA SER A 123 -12.94 -11.23 11.85
C SER A 123 -11.99 -10.07 11.58
N ILE A 124 -12.04 -9.52 10.37
CA ILE A 124 -11.25 -8.37 9.96
C ILE A 124 -12.19 -7.21 9.68
N SER A 125 -11.90 -6.05 10.27
CA SER A 125 -12.61 -4.80 10.04
C SER A 125 -12.49 -4.32 8.58
N LEU A 126 -13.51 -3.62 8.08
CA LEU A 126 -13.55 -3.16 6.68
C LEU A 126 -12.43 -2.16 6.36
N ASP A 127 -11.95 -1.44 7.36
CA ASP A 127 -10.86 -0.48 7.27
C ASP A 127 -9.46 -1.11 7.44
N ASN A 128 -9.40 -2.43 7.68
CA ASN A 128 -8.17 -3.19 7.90
C ASN A 128 -7.33 -2.73 9.11
N SER A 129 -7.98 -2.16 10.13
CA SER A 129 -7.31 -1.79 11.39
C SER A 129 -6.82 -3.03 12.15
N ASP A 130 -7.56 -4.14 12.08
CA ASP A 130 -7.30 -5.37 12.83
C ASP A 130 -6.55 -6.45 12.02
N SER A 131 -6.14 -6.11 10.79
CA SER A 131 -5.51 -7.04 9.85
C SER A 131 -4.09 -7.46 10.24
N TYR A 132 -3.42 -6.66 11.06
CA TYR A 132 -2.00 -6.86 11.37
C TYR A 132 -1.74 -8.20 12.07
N GLY A 133 -0.71 -8.90 11.62
CA GLY A 133 -0.29 -10.19 12.19
C GLY A 133 -1.19 -11.38 11.83
N THR A 134 -2.40 -11.14 11.31
CA THR A 134 -3.33 -12.21 10.92
C THR A 134 -2.98 -12.84 9.57
N GLY A 135 -2.25 -12.12 8.71
CA GLY A 135 -2.00 -12.50 7.32
C GLY A 135 -3.23 -12.38 6.42
N LEU A 136 -4.32 -11.77 6.91
CA LEU A 136 -5.56 -11.56 6.18
C LEU A 136 -5.85 -10.07 6.03
N LYS A 137 -6.57 -9.72 4.97
CA LYS A 137 -6.96 -8.34 4.66
C LYS A 137 -8.29 -8.32 3.89
N ILE A 138 -9.06 -7.26 4.06
CA ILE A 138 -10.19 -6.90 3.20
C ILE A 138 -9.67 -6.09 2.02
N ILE A 139 -9.82 -6.63 0.81
CA ILE A 139 -9.49 -5.95 -0.45
C ILE A 139 -10.76 -5.85 -1.28
N ALA A 140 -11.18 -4.64 -1.65
CA ALA A 140 -12.44 -4.40 -2.36
C ALA A 140 -13.69 -5.03 -1.68
N GLY A 141 -13.69 -5.15 -0.35
CA GLY A 141 -14.77 -5.83 0.41
C GLY A 141 -14.63 -7.35 0.51
N ILE A 142 -13.57 -7.94 -0.06
CA ILE A 142 -13.31 -9.39 -0.05
C ILE A 142 -12.29 -9.71 1.03
N LYS A 143 -12.64 -10.58 1.99
CA LYS A 143 -11.67 -11.10 2.97
C LYS A 143 -10.76 -12.13 2.31
N THR A 144 -9.49 -11.78 2.16
CA THR A 144 -8.48 -12.52 1.42
C THR A 144 -7.15 -12.48 2.16
N ILE A 145 -6.11 -13.06 1.58
CA ILE A 145 -4.75 -13.03 2.12
C ILE A 145 -4.11 -11.65 1.95
N ASP A 146 -3.36 -11.19 2.94
CA ASP A 146 -2.64 -9.92 2.86
C ASP A 146 -1.34 -10.09 2.07
N THR A 147 -1.43 -9.92 0.75
CA THR A 147 -0.25 -9.90 -0.13
C THR A 147 0.41 -8.54 -0.29
N GLY A 148 -0.17 -7.50 0.33
CA GLY A 148 0.15 -6.12 0.05
C GLY A 148 0.24 -5.81 -1.45
N ILE A 149 1.09 -4.83 -1.76
CA ILE A 149 1.30 -4.35 -3.14
C ILE A 149 2.04 -5.38 -4.01
N PHE A 150 2.80 -6.30 -3.41
CA PHE A 150 3.53 -7.32 -4.15
C PHE A 150 2.61 -8.26 -4.91
N GLY A 151 1.55 -8.76 -4.27
CA GLY A 151 0.55 -9.59 -4.95
C GLY A 151 -0.13 -8.84 -6.09
N ALA A 152 -0.53 -7.60 -5.84
CA ALA A 152 -1.09 -6.70 -6.87
C ALA A 152 -0.18 -6.56 -8.10
N ILE A 153 1.11 -6.30 -7.89
CA ILE A 153 2.09 -6.14 -8.97
C ILE A 153 2.27 -7.44 -9.76
N ILE A 154 2.41 -8.59 -9.08
CA ILE A 154 2.63 -9.88 -9.74
C ILE A 154 1.42 -10.26 -10.59
N ILE A 155 0.21 -10.20 -10.02
CA ILE A 155 -1.02 -10.55 -10.74
C ILE A 155 -1.22 -9.62 -11.94
N SER A 156 -1.02 -8.31 -11.77
CA SER A 156 -1.17 -7.35 -12.87
C SER A 156 -0.11 -7.57 -13.97
N ALA A 157 1.14 -7.88 -13.61
CA ALA A 157 2.18 -8.21 -14.58
C ALA A 157 1.84 -9.47 -15.40
N ILE A 158 1.24 -10.48 -14.76
CA ILE A 158 0.74 -11.69 -15.46
C ILE A 158 -0.37 -11.31 -16.43
N VAL A 159 -1.34 -10.48 -16.02
CA VAL A 159 -2.43 -10.04 -16.91
C VAL A 159 -1.90 -9.24 -18.10
N VAL A 160 -0.99 -8.29 -17.87
CA VAL A 160 -0.33 -7.54 -18.93
C VAL A 160 0.40 -8.46 -19.91
N TRP A 161 1.05 -9.51 -19.41
CA TRP A 161 1.70 -10.50 -20.26
C TRP A 161 0.70 -11.29 -21.12
N VAL A 162 -0.41 -11.76 -20.53
CA VAL A 162 -1.48 -12.45 -21.27
C VAL A 162 -2.12 -11.52 -22.30
N HIS A 163 -2.46 -10.29 -21.92
CA HIS A 163 -3.05 -9.28 -22.79
C HIS A 163 -2.17 -9.03 -24.02
N ASN A 164 -0.89 -8.72 -23.80
CA ASN A 164 0.08 -8.45 -24.86
C ASN A 164 0.32 -9.66 -25.79
N ARG A 165 -0.03 -10.88 -25.37
CA ARG A 165 0.16 -12.11 -26.12
C ARG A 165 -1.08 -12.57 -26.88
N TYR A 166 -2.27 -12.35 -26.31
CA TYR A 166 -3.51 -12.99 -26.75
C TYR A 166 -4.63 -12.03 -27.15
N PHE A 167 -4.52 -10.72 -26.87
CA PHE A 167 -5.58 -9.76 -27.20
C PHE A 167 -5.93 -9.74 -28.70
N ASP A 168 -4.92 -9.72 -29.58
CA ASP A 168 -5.13 -9.69 -31.04
C ASP A 168 -5.18 -11.10 -31.68
N LYS A 169 -5.31 -12.18 -30.88
CA LYS A 169 -5.42 -13.54 -31.45
C LYS A 169 -6.79 -13.75 -32.09
N LYS A 170 -6.77 -14.08 -33.38
CA LYS A 170 -7.96 -14.55 -34.11
C LYS A 170 -8.34 -15.97 -33.66
N LEU A 171 -9.56 -16.11 -33.17
CA LEU A 171 -10.20 -17.39 -32.87
C LEU A 171 -11.01 -17.88 -34.08
N PRO A 172 -11.28 -19.19 -34.21
CA PRO A 172 -12.18 -19.73 -35.22
C PRO A 172 -13.56 -19.06 -35.19
N ASP A 173 -14.28 -19.06 -36.31
CA ASP A 173 -15.51 -18.28 -36.47
C ASP A 173 -16.59 -18.57 -35.40
N PHE A 174 -16.71 -19.83 -34.95
CA PHE A 174 -17.64 -20.20 -33.89
C PHE A 174 -17.30 -19.64 -32.49
N LEU A 175 -16.04 -19.22 -32.27
CA LEU A 175 -15.57 -18.55 -31.04
C LEU A 175 -15.27 -17.06 -31.29
N GLY A 176 -15.68 -16.50 -32.43
CA GLY A 176 -15.42 -15.11 -32.79
C GLY A 176 -15.90 -14.11 -31.74
N ILE A 177 -17.01 -14.43 -31.05
CA ILE A 177 -17.59 -13.61 -29.98
C ILE A 177 -16.63 -13.44 -28.79
N PHE A 178 -15.74 -14.41 -28.52
CA PHE A 178 -14.84 -14.34 -27.37
C PHE A 178 -13.52 -13.62 -27.68
N GLN A 179 -13.29 -13.08 -28.88
CA GLN A 179 -12.01 -12.44 -29.23
C GLN A 179 -11.71 -11.18 -28.40
N GLY A 180 -10.42 -10.81 -28.29
CA GLY A 180 -10.00 -9.63 -27.54
C GLY A 180 -10.06 -9.85 -26.02
N THR A 181 -10.67 -8.89 -25.32
CA THR A 181 -10.75 -8.84 -23.85
C THR A 181 -11.38 -10.09 -23.24
N GLN A 182 -12.42 -10.62 -23.87
CA GLN A 182 -13.11 -11.81 -23.35
C GLN A 182 -12.20 -13.04 -23.36
N PHE A 183 -11.36 -13.19 -24.39
CA PHE A 183 -10.40 -14.29 -24.49
C PHE A 183 -9.29 -14.15 -23.45
N VAL A 184 -8.75 -12.93 -23.29
CA VAL A 184 -7.73 -12.64 -22.28
C VAL A 184 -8.27 -12.93 -20.88
N TYR A 185 -9.46 -12.44 -20.56
CA TYR A 185 -10.10 -12.71 -19.28
C TYR A 185 -10.35 -14.20 -19.04
N ALA A 186 -10.82 -14.95 -20.06
CA ALA A 186 -11.03 -16.38 -19.95
C ALA A 186 -9.72 -17.14 -19.64
N ILE A 187 -8.63 -16.84 -20.36
CA ILE A 187 -7.31 -17.43 -20.07
C ILE A 187 -6.88 -17.10 -18.65
N CYS A 188 -6.98 -15.82 -18.26
CA CYS A 188 -6.60 -15.36 -16.94
C CYS A 188 -7.41 -16.06 -15.84
N PHE A 189 -8.72 -16.28 -16.01
CA PHE A 189 -9.54 -16.97 -15.03
C PHE A 189 -9.02 -18.38 -14.72
N PHE A 190 -8.77 -19.19 -15.75
CA PHE A 190 -8.22 -20.54 -15.56
C PHE A 190 -6.78 -20.51 -15.02
N LEU A 191 -5.99 -19.52 -15.42
CA LEU A 191 -4.63 -19.33 -14.91
C LEU A 191 -4.61 -18.89 -13.43
N MET A 192 -5.59 -18.09 -12.99
CA MET A 192 -5.68 -17.62 -11.61
C MET A 192 -6.04 -18.72 -10.63
N MET A 193 -6.68 -19.81 -11.05
CA MET A 193 -7.02 -20.93 -10.18
C MET A 193 -5.78 -21.59 -9.54
N PRO A 194 -4.79 -22.09 -10.30
CA PRO A 194 -3.56 -22.63 -9.70
C PRO A 194 -2.71 -21.53 -9.03
N ILE A 195 -2.70 -20.30 -9.54
CA ILE A 195 -1.95 -19.19 -8.92
C ILE A 195 -2.51 -18.84 -7.54
N ALA A 196 -3.83 -18.74 -7.39
CA ALA A 196 -4.51 -18.48 -6.12
C ALA A 196 -4.15 -19.54 -5.08
N PHE A 197 -4.15 -20.81 -5.48
CA PHE A 197 -3.75 -21.91 -4.61
C PHE A 197 -2.29 -21.81 -4.16
N ILE A 198 -1.37 -21.56 -5.11
CA ILE A 198 0.06 -21.41 -4.81
C ILE A 198 0.29 -20.21 -3.90
N PHE A 199 -0.37 -19.08 -4.14
CA PHE A 199 -0.26 -17.91 -3.29
C PHE A 199 -0.79 -18.19 -1.89
N ALA A 200 -1.99 -18.74 -1.74
CA ALA A 200 -2.54 -19.06 -0.42
C ALA A 200 -1.62 -20.00 0.38
N TRP A 201 -0.92 -20.91 -0.28
CA TRP A 201 0.00 -21.86 0.35
C TRP A 201 1.39 -21.30 0.63
N LEU A 202 1.99 -20.60 -0.34
CA LEU A 202 3.36 -20.14 -0.26
C LEU A 202 3.50 -18.81 0.52
N TRP A 203 2.48 -17.97 0.46
CA TRP A 203 2.54 -16.63 1.01
C TRP A 203 2.71 -16.54 2.53
N PRO A 204 2.16 -17.42 3.37
CA PRO A 204 2.47 -17.44 4.81
C PRO A 204 3.97 -17.52 5.08
N TYR A 205 4.72 -18.32 4.31
CA TYR A 205 6.18 -18.39 4.43
C TYR A 205 6.85 -17.09 4.00
N ALA A 206 6.37 -16.47 2.93
CA ALA A 206 6.84 -15.15 2.51
C ALA A 206 6.56 -14.08 3.59
N GLN A 207 5.39 -14.13 4.22
CA GLN A 207 4.98 -13.23 5.30
C GLN A 207 5.88 -13.39 6.53
N HIS A 208 6.22 -14.62 6.93
CA HIS A 208 7.21 -14.86 7.98
C HIS A 208 8.59 -14.31 7.61
N GLY A 209 9.00 -14.47 6.35
CA GLY A 209 10.23 -13.85 5.83
C GLY A 209 10.21 -12.32 5.96
N ILE A 210 9.12 -11.68 5.53
CA ILE A 210 8.93 -10.23 5.65
C ILE A 210 8.94 -9.80 7.11
N ALA A 211 8.24 -10.49 8.01
CA ALA A 211 8.21 -10.19 9.44
C ALA A 211 9.60 -10.33 10.09
N SER A 212 10.38 -11.35 9.69
CA SER A 212 11.77 -11.50 10.15
C SER A 212 12.66 -10.35 9.67
N MET A 213 12.44 -9.89 8.43
CA MET A 213 13.15 -8.76 7.86
C MET A 213 12.76 -7.44 8.56
N GLN A 214 11.48 -7.22 8.87
CA GLN A 214 11.02 -6.11 9.70
C GLN A 214 11.75 -6.10 11.05
N GLY A 215 11.78 -7.24 11.75
CA GLY A 215 12.48 -7.39 13.03
C GLY A 215 13.97 -7.10 12.92
N PHE A 216 14.62 -7.60 11.86
CA PHE A 216 16.02 -7.30 11.56
C PHE A 216 16.23 -5.80 11.31
N PHE A 217 15.38 -5.14 10.54
CA PHE A 217 15.48 -3.70 10.29
C PHE A 217 15.32 -2.89 11.58
N ILE A 218 14.32 -3.21 12.40
CA ILE A 218 14.11 -2.57 13.71
C ILE A 218 15.34 -2.76 14.60
N ALA A 219 15.93 -3.97 14.63
CA ALA A 219 17.14 -4.26 15.42
C ALA A 219 18.42 -3.60 14.87
N SER A 220 18.53 -3.45 13.55
CA SER A 220 19.73 -2.91 12.87
C SER A 220 19.90 -1.39 13.05
N GLY A 221 18.86 -0.68 13.50
CA GLY A 221 18.90 0.75 13.83
C GLY A 221 19.51 1.60 12.71
N ALA A 222 20.54 2.39 13.03
CA ALA A 222 21.16 3.32 12.09
C ALA A 222 21.78 2.65 10.86
N LEU A 223 22.25 1.40 10.97
CA LEU A 223 22.88 0.67 9.87
C LEU A 223 21.84 0.24 8.83
N GLY A 224 20.68 -0.27 9.25
CA GLY A 224 19.59 -0.62 8.33
C GLY A 224 19.06 0.59 7.57
N VAL A 225 18.89 1.71 8.27
CA VAL A 225 18.54 3.01 7.67
C VAL A 225 19.56 3.40 6.61
N TRP A 226 20.86 3.27 6.89
CA TRP A 226 21.92 3.60 5.95
C TRP A 226 21.91 2.70 4.71
N ILE A 227 21.76 1.38 4.86
CA ILE A 227 21.70 0.43 3.73
C ILE A 227 20.50 0.75 2.84
N TYR A 228 19.32 0.98 3.44
CA TYR A 228 18.12 1.38 2.70
C TYR A 228 18.39 2.65 1.88
N THR A 229 18.89 3.72 2.51
CA THR A 229 19.15 4.99 1.82
C THR A 229 20.24 4.86 0.75
N PHE A 230 21.24 4.01 0.97
CA PHE A 230 22.30 3.74 0.01
C PHE A 230 21.75 3.04 -1.24
N LEU A 231 20.98 1.95 -1.05
CA LEU A 231 20.34 1.19 -2.13
C LEU A 231 19.34 2.06 -2.91
N GLU A 232 18.49 2.79 -2.20
CA GLU A 232 17.54 3.72 -2.83
C GLU A 232 18.27 4.71 -3.74
N ARG A 233 19.37 5.32 -3.27
CA ARG A 233 20.12 6.34 -4.02
C ARG A 233 20.85 5.80 -5.25
N ILE A 234 21.47 4.62 -5.15
CA ILE A 234 22.20 4.04 -6.30
C ILE A 234 21.24 3.57 -7.41
N LEU A 235 19.97 3.29 -7.07
CA LEU A 235 18.93 2.87 -8.00
C LEU A 235 18.10 4.04 -8.58
N ILE A 236 18.37 5.29 -8.18
CA ILE A 236 17.79 6.49 -8.79
C ILE A 236 18.03 6.54 -10.31
N PRO A 237 19.27 6.44 -10.83
CA PRO A 237 19.54 6.57 -12.26
C PRO A 237 18.89 5.48 -13.12
N THR A 238 18.53 4.34 -12.53
CA THR A 238 17.85 3.24 -13.23
C THR A 238 16.32 3.30 -13.13
N GLY A 239 15.77 4.21 -12.31
CA GLY A 239 14.33 4.27 -12.00
C GLY A 239 13.84 3.12 -11.10
N LEU A 240 14.72 2.20 -10.72
CA LEU A 240 14.41 1.05 -9.87
C LEU A 240 14.27 1.40 -8.39
N HIS A 241 14.66 2.62 -7.98
CA HIS A 241 14.50 3.06 -6.60
C HIS A 241 13.04 2.95 -6.12
N HIS A 242 12.05 3.12 -7.00
CA HIS A 242 10.64 2.87 -6.66
C HIS A 242 10.35 1.43 -6.21
N PHE A 243 11.08 0.44 -6.73
CA PHE A 243 10.94 -0.95 -6.31
C PHE A 243 11.43 -1.19 -4.88
N ILE A 244 12.47 -0.47 -4.44
CA ILE A 244 12.96 -0.51 -3.05
C ILE A 244 12.11 0.36 -2.14
N TYR A 245 11.69 1.53 -2.62
CA TYR A 245 10.89 2.50 -1.90
C TYR A 245 9.47 2.00 -1.60
N SER A 246 8.78 1.42 -2.59
CA SER A 246 7.35 1.07 -2.47
C SER A 246 7.05 0.08 -1.33
N PRO A 247 7.80 -1.01 -1.12
CA PRO A 247 7.56 -1.92 0.00
C PRO A 247 7.77 -1.29 1.39
N PHE A 248 8.67 -0.31 1.51
CA PHE A 248 8.96 0.38 2.77
C PHE A 248 7.89 1.44 3.09
N MET A 249 7.46 2.15 2.05
CA MET A 249 6.57 3.30 2.20
C MET A 249 5.10 2.92 2.19
N PHE A 250 4.75 1.91 1.41
CA PHE A 250 3.37 1.53 1.14
C PHE A 250 3.08 0.06 1.43
N GLY A 251 4.12 -0.75 1.57
CA GLY A 251 4.01 -2.17 1.89
C GLY A 251 4.41 -2.45 3.33
N ASN A 252 4.35 -3.73 3.68
CA ASN A 252 4.65 -4.21 5.02
C ASN A 252 6.15 -4.50 5.24
N ALA A 253 7.09 -3.74 4.65
CA ALA A 253 8.52 -4.10 4.78
C ALA A 253 9.16 -3.66 6.11
N VAL A 254 8.68 -2.58 6.73
CA VAL A 254 9.21 -2.03 7.99
C VAL A 254 8.11 -1.77 9.02
N THR A 255 6.92 -1.43 8.55
CA THR A 255 5.74 -1.16 9.38
C THR A 255 4.58 -2.00 8.86
N PRO A 256 3.57 -2.32 9.70
CA PRO A 256 2.41 -3.13 9.32
C PRO A 256 1.77 -2.77 7.97
N ASN A 257 1.53 -1.49 7.72
CA ASN A 257 0.83 -1.02 6.52
C ASN A 257 1.68 -0.11 5.62
N GLY A 258 2.96 0.04 5.93
CA GLY A 258 3.84 0.99 5.28
C GLY A 258 3.84 2.34 5.96
N ILE A 259 4.98 3.02 5.89
CA ILE A 259 5.25 4.29 6.60
C ILE A 259 4.19 5.34 6.29
N VAL A 260 3.71 5.41 5.05
CA VAL A 260 2.78 6.45 4.61
C VAL A 260 1.38 6.26 5.22
N LYS A 261 0.95 5.02 5.42
CA LYS A 261 -0.33 4.72 6.08
C LYS A 261 -0.19 4.75 7.60
N ASP A 262 0.90 4.23 8.15
CA ASP A 262 1.07 4.13 9.61
C ASP A 262 1.48 5.45 10.27
N TRP A 263 2.11 6.39 9.55
CA TRP A 263 2.42 7.70 10.12
C TRP A 263 1.18 8.47 10.62
N PRO A 264 0.16 8.73 9.79
CA PRO A 264 -1.00 9.50 10.22
C PRO A 264 -1.86 8.78 11.28
N THR A 265 -1.85 7.45 11.36
CA THR A 265 -2.60 6.71 12.40
C THR A 265 -2.00 6.90 13.79
N HIS A 266 -0.70 7.15 13.89
CA HIS A 266 -0.01 7.33 15.18
C HIS A 266 0.21 8.80 15.57
N ILE A 267 -0.21 9.77 14.75
CA ILE A 267 -0.05 11.22 15.05
C ILE A 267 -0.62 11.59 16.42
N SER A 268 -1.78 11.04 16.79
CA SER A 268 -2.42 11.29 18.07
C SER A 268 -1.59 10.80 19.27
N GLU A 269 -0.92 9.66 19.11
CA GLU A 269 -0.02 9.09 20.12
C GLU A 269 1.26 9.93 20.23
N PHE A 270 1.84 10.31 19.09
CA PHE A 270 3.04 11.17 19.05
C PHE A 270 2.77 12.55 19.65
N ALA A 271 1.58 13.08 19.46
CA ALA A 271 1.17 14.35 20.06
C ALA A 271 1.19 14.28 21.59
N LYS A 272 0.72 13.16 22.17
CA LYS A 272 0.62 12.94 23.63
C LYS A 272 1.93 12.56 24.31
N SER A 273 2.92 12.06 23.58
CA SER A 273 4.21 11.61 24.14
C SER A 273 5.27 12.72 24.16
N ASP A 274 6.08 12.76 25.22
CA ASP A 274 7.22 13.68 25.35
C ASP A 274 8.54 13.14 24.77
N LYS A 275 8.55 11.87 24.35
CA LYS A 275 9.73 11.23 23.77
C LYS A 275 10.04 11.79 22.38
N PRO A 276 11.32 11.80 21.96
CA PRO A 276 11.68 12.21 20.61
C PRO A 276 11.04 11.27 19.57
N LEU A 277 10.60 11.83 18.44
CA LEU A 277 10.02 11.09 17.30
C LEU A 277 10.91 9.94 16.80
N ARG A 278 12.23 10.03 17.01
CA ARG A 278 13.17 8.97 16.66
C ARG A 278 12.99 7.70 17.47
N GLU A 279 12.50 7.82 18.70
CA GLU A 279 12.18 6.69 19.57
C GLU A 279 10.74 6.21 19.37
N LEU A 280 9.82 7.13 19.08
CA LEU A 280 8.40 6.80 18.89
C LEU A 280 8.10 6.17 17.53
N PHE A 281 8.83 6.57 16.49
CA PHE A 281 8.65 6.04 15.15
C PHE A 281 10.00 5.94 14.42
N PRO A 282 10.87 5.00 14.83
CA PRO A 282 12.21 4.84 14.27
C PRO A 282 12.20 4.59 12.76
N ALA A 283 11.12 4.03 12.23
CA ALA A 283 10.90 3.76 10.81
C ALA A 283 10.86 5.03 9.93
N ALA A 284 10.37 6.19 10.41
CA ALA A 284 10.37 7.43 9.61
C ALA A 284 11.70 8.21 9.66
N VAL A 285 12.62 7.85 10.55
CA VAL A 285 13.86 8.62 10.78
C VAL A 285 14.79 8.58 9.56
N SER A 286 14.76 7.48 8.81
CA SER A 286 15.46 7.31 7.53
C SER A 286 15.06 8.38 6.51
N HIS A 287 13.80 8.80 6.51
CA HIS A 287 13.26 9.74 5.53
C HIS A 287 13.45 11.20 5.94
N CYS A 288 13.21 11.55 7.22
CA CYS A 288 13.34 12.93 7.70
C CYS A 288 14.78 13.48 7.67
N THR A 289 15.78 12.61 7.72
CA THR A 289 17.20 13.05 7.76
C THR A 289 17.69 13.52 6.39
N VAL A 290 17.04 13.10 5.30
CA VAL A 290 17.43 13.39 3.91
C VAL A 290 16.82 14.70 3.39
N THR A 291 15.56 14.98 3.67
CA THR A 291 14.85 16.21 3.25
C THR A 291 15.31 17.46 3.99
N ARG A 292 15.74 17.33 5.26
CA ARG A 292 16.28 18.46 6.05
C ARG A 292 17.52 19.12 5.46
N ARG A 293 18.20 18.47 4.51
CA ARG A 293 19.40 18.99 3.84
C ARG A 293 19.09 19.73 2.52
N SER A 294 17.91 19.55 1.92
CA SER A 294 17.54 20.21 0.66
C SER A 294 16.54 21.36 0.80
N SER A 295 15.84 21.48 1.94
CA SER A 295 14.85 22.53 2.19
C SER A 295 15.03 23.19 3.57
N ARG A 296 16.12 23.96 3.75
CA ARG A 296 16.10 25.03 4.76
C ARG A 296 15.55 26.30 4.10
N PRO A 297 14.25 26.62 4.22
CA PRO A 297 13.86 28.01 4.09
C PRO A 297 14.38 28.74 5.33
N SER A 298 15.18 29.78 5.12
CA SER A 298 15.60 30.72 6.15
C SER A 298 14.40 31.55 6.60
N VAL A 299 13.53 30.98 7.43
CA VAL A 299 12.45 31.73 8.07
C VAL A 299 12.94 32.19 9.43
N SER A 300 13.37 33.45 9.51
CA SER A 300 13.56 34.16 10.78
C SER A 300 12.20 34.48 11.38
N LEU A 301 11.82 33.78 12.45
CA LEU A 301 10.63 34.10 13.24
C LEU A 301 10.88 35.33 14.13
N PRO A 302 9.87 36.20 14.33
CA PRO A 302 10.01 37.35 15.21
C PRO A 302 10.21 36.94 16.69
N PRO A 303 10.85 37.79 17.52
CA PRO A 303 11.38 37.41 18.84
C PRO A 303 10.31 37.04 19.89
N SER A 304 9.03 37.28 19.62
CA SER A 304 7.93 37.16 20.59
C SER A 304 7.14 35.84 20.52
N THR A 305 7.59 34.85 19.74
CA THR A 305 6.85 33.59 19.61
C THR A 305 7.05 32.70 20.85
N PRO A 306 5.98 32.29 21.58
CA PRO A 306 6.13 31.46 22.77
C PRO A 306 6.75 30.09 22.45
N ARG A 307 7.73 29.65 23.25
CA ARG A 307 8.52 28.42 22.99
C ARG A 307 7.68 27.14 22.86
N HIS A 308 6.49 27.10 23.47
CA HIS A 308 5.56 25.98 23.35
C HIS A 308 4.93 25.88 21.95
N ALA A 309 4.60 27.01 21.31
CA ALA A 309 4.07 27.04 19.95
C ALA A 309 5.11 26.58 18.92
N VAL A 310 6.39 26.96 19.11
CA VAL A 310 7.50 26.56 18.24
C VAL A 310 7.81 25.05 18.34
N ARG A 311 7.56 24.42 19.49
CA ARG A 311 7.71 22.96 19.68
C ARG A 311 6.55 22.17 19.05
N SER A 312 5.33 22.68 19.12
CA SER A 312 4.14 22.03 18.54
C SER A 312 4.21 21.97 17.01
N VAL A 313 4.62 23.06 16.34
CA VAL A 313 4.75 23.11 14.87
C VAL A 313 5.83 22.16 14.33
N LYS A 314 6.92 21.92 15.08
CA LYS A 314 7.96 20.93 14.73
C LYS A 314 7.49 19.47 14.89
N LYS A 315 6.38 19.24 15.58
CA LYS A 315 5.80 17.90 15.83
C LYS A 315 4.85 17.45 14.70
N PHE A 316 4.34 18.39 13.89
CA PHE A 316 3.34 18.13 12.84
C PHE A 316 3.91 17.91 11.43
N SER A 317 5.23 18.00 11.25
CA SER A 317 5.87 17.79 9.95
C SER A 317 6.36 16.35 9.86
N PRO A 318 5.88 15.54 8.88
CA PRO A 318 6.52 14.27 8.53
C PRO A 318 7.92 14.50 7.90
N CYS A 319 8.22 15.76 7.53
CA CYS A 319 9.48 16.35 7.13
C CYS A 319 9.41 17.86 7.36
#